data_AF-A0A838QRB8-F1
#
_entry.id   AF-A0A838QRB8-F1
#
_cell.length_a   1.000
_cell.length_b   1.000
_cell.length_c   1.000
_cell.angle_alpha   90.00
_cell.angle_beta   90.00
_cell.angle_gamma   90.00
#
_symmetry.space_group_name_H-M   'P 1'
#
loop_
_entity.id
_entity.type
_entity.pdbx_description
1 polymer ?
#
loop_
_entity_poly.entity_id
_entity_poly.type
_entity_poly.pdbx_seq_one_letter_code
_entity_poly.pdbx_strand_id
1 'polypeptide(L)'
;MKLLRMIPALIAVLTLFSPDSAQAQSRAAIAGCTWNCYNVDLPLALTVSQVADGGSFVTLEDGSVWEIRLPQRPVAASWQPGDLVELRQVHAPVDRFEILLAKGDTDRAEARLAGRKRVAGSSGQQ
;
A
#
# COMPACT_ATOMS: atom_id res chain seq x y z
N MET A 1 63.53 -32.11 -40.47
CA MET A 1 62.22 -32.80 -40.36
C MET A 1 61.24 -31.87 -39.65
N LYS A 2 60.09 -31.65 -40.29
CA LYS A 2 58.75 -31.31 -39.75
C LYS A 2 58.62 -30.22 -38.66
N LEU A 3 57.98 -29.12 -39.08
CA LEU A 3 57.23 -28.19 -38.23
C LEU A 3 56.22 -28.93 -37.34
N LEU A 4 56.02 -28.45 -36.11
CA LEU A 4 54.66 -28.29 -35.58
C LEU A 4 54.59 -27.12 -34.59
N ARG A 5 53.99 -26.03 -35.07
CA ARG A 5 53.32 -25.01 -34.27
C ARG A 5 52.11 -25.66 -33.60
N MET A 6 51.76 -25.27 -32.37
CA MET A 6 50.36 -25.06 -32.01
C MET A 6 50.25 -24.09 -30.83
N ILE A 7 49.39 -23.10 -31.03
CA ILE A 7 49.08 -21.94 -30.19
C ILE A 7 47.80 -22.27 -29.38
N PRO A 8 47.28 -21.41 -28.48
CA PRO A 8 46.79 -21.77 -27.15
C PRO A 8 45.27 -22.04 -27.14
N ALA A 9 44.77 -22.83 -26.18
CA ALA A 9 43.33 -22.89 -25.91
C ALA A 9 43.02 -22.09 -24.65
N LEU A 10 42.77 -20.80 -24.84
CA LEU A 10 42.18 -19.91 -23.84
C LEU A 10 40.70 -20.30 -23.71
N ILE A 11 40.34 -21.07 -22.68
CA ILE A 11 38.92 -21.38 -22.38
C ILE A 11 38.42 -20.29 -21.43
N ALA A 12 37.83 -19.24 -22.01
CA ALA A 12 37.04 -18.27 -21.27
C ALA A 12 35.67 -18.90 -20.94
N VAL A 13 35.52 -19.38 -19.71
CA VAL A 13 34.21 -19.79 -19.19
C VAL A 13 33.42 -18.53 -18.85
N LEU A 14 32.52 -18.13 -19.75
CA LEU A 14 31.46 -17.17 -19.47
C LEU A 14 30.46 -17.82 -18.51
N THR A 15 30.62 -17.59 -17.20
CA THR A 15 29.55 -17.85 -16.24
C THR A 15 28.46 -16.82 -16.47
N LEU A 16 27.36 -17.26 -17.07
CA LEU A 16 26.09 -16.55 -17.13
C LEU A 16 25.68 -16.21 -15.69
N PHE A 17 25.80 -14.94 -15.30
CA PHE A 17 25.15 -14.43 -14.11
C PHE A 17 23.65 -14.45 -14.39
N SER A 18 22.99 -15.50 -13.91
CA SER A 18 21.54 -15.53 -13.77
C SER A 18 21.14 -14.37 -12.84
N PRO A 19 20.14 -13.55 -13.20
CA PRO A 19 19.60 -12.57 -12.27
C PRO A 19 19.07 -13.31 -11.05
N ASP A 20 19.78 -13.12 -9.94
CA ASP A 20 19.37 -13.61 -8.63
C ASP A 20 17.95 -13.13 -8.36
N SER A 21 17.15 -14.07 -7.89
CA SER A 21 15.70 -13.94 -7.85
C SER A 21 15.32 -12.79 -6.95
N ALA A 22 14.67 -11.77 -7.51
CA ALA A 22 13.87 -10.83 -6.74
C ALA A 22 12.84 -11.64 -5.96
N GLN A 23 13.16 -11.99 -4.71
CA GLN A 23 12.20 -12.51 -3.76
C GLN A 23 11.27 -11.35 -3.43
N ALA A 24 10.24 -11.19 -4.26
CA ALA A 24 9.07 -10.43 -3.90
C ALA A 24 8.55 -11.07 -2.60
N GLN A 25 8.86 -10.43 -1.47
CA GLN A 25 8.27 -10.73 -0.17
C GLN A 25 6.77 -10.46 -0.30
N SER A 26 6.07 -11.45 -0.82
CA SER A 26 4.63 -11.50 -0.81
C SER A 26 4.29 -11.65 0.66
N ARG A 27 3.72 -10.61 1.27
CA ARG A 27 3.12 -10.68 2.61
C ARG A 27 2.29 -11.96 2.65
N ALA A 28 2.76 -12.97 3.39
CA ALA A 28 2.06 -14.23 3.48
C ALA A 28 0.68 -13.93 4.04
N ALA A 29 -0.36 -14.11 3.23
CA ALA A 29 -1.72 -14.13 3.72
C ALA A 29 -1.78 -15.26 4.76
N ILE A 30 -2.19 -14.93 5.98
CA ILE A 30 -2.30 -15.91 7.07
C ILE A 30 -3.37 -16.92 6.65
N ALA A 31 -2.96 -18.15 6.35
CA ALA A 31 -3.85 -19.22 5.94
C ALA A 31 -4.89 -19.50 7.04
N GLY A 32 -6.18 -19.51 6.68
CA GLY A 32 -7.29 -19.80 7.60
C GLY A 32 -7.97 -18.58 8.21
N CYS A 33 -7.52 -17.38 7.88
CA CYS A 33 -8.19 -16.16 8.26
C CYS A 33 -9.02 -15.65 7.06
N THR A 34 -10.33 -15.46 7.26
CA THR A 34 -11.27 -15.00 6.22
C THR A 34 -11.65 -13.53 6.37
N TRP A 35 -11.40 -12.94 7.54
CA TRP A 35 -11.73 -11.55 7.87
C TRP A 35 -10.61 -10.90 8.69
N ASN A 36 -10.05 -9.80 8.18
CA ASN A 36 -9.03 -8.96 8.83
C ASN A 36 -7.67 -9.63 9.16
N CYS A 37 -7.12 -10.35 8.18
CA CYS A 37 -5.85 -11.10 8.28
C CYS A 37 -4.62 -10.23 8.06
N TYR A 38 -4.84 -8.93 7.96
CA TYR A 38 -3.83 -7.91 7.96
C TYR A 38 -3.97 -7.24 9.32
N ASN A 39 -3.01 -7.47 10.22
CA ASN A 39 -2.74 -6.47 11.24
C ASN A 39 -2.34 -5.21 10.47
N VAL A 40 -3.31 -4.32 10.22
CA VAL A 40 -3.05 -3.02 9.65
C VAL A 40 -2.50 -2.20 10.80
N ASP A 41 -1.18 -2.03 10.83
CA ASP A 41 -0.58 -1.00 11.65
C ASP A 41 -1.08 0.34 11.11
N LEU A 42 -1.91 1.00 11.91
CA LEU A 42 -2.55 2.25 11.51
C LEU A 42 -1.61 3.40 11.90
N PRO A 43 -1.18 4.24 10.95
CA PRO A 43 -0.51 5.47 11.31
C PRO A 43 -1.45 6.34 12.15
N LEU A 44 -0.88 7.10 13.09
CA LEU A 44 -1.67 7.94 13.99
C LEU A 44 -2.52 8.97 13.22
N ALA A 45 -1.92 9.61 12.21
CA ALA A 45 -2.57 10.55 11.34
C ALA A 45 -1.88 10.58 9.97
N LEU A 46 -2.63 10.92 8.93
CA LEU A 46 -2.13 11.12 7.57
C LEU A 46 -2.86 12.29 6.92
N THR A 47 -2.21 12.90 5.95
CA THR A 47 -2.83 13.96 5.14
C THR A 47 -3.77 13.38 4.08
N VAL A 48 -4.93 14.00 3.86
CA VAL A 48 -5.81 13.72 2.73
C VAL A 48 -5.08 14.11 1.45
N SER A 49 -5.00 13.19 0.48
CA SER A 49 -4.48 13.47 -0.86
C SER A 49 -5.60 13.67 -1.87
N GLN A 50 -6.75 13.02 -1.69
CA GLN A 50 -7.90 13.15 -2.58
C GLN A 50 -9.22 12.78 -1.88
N VAL A 51 -10.29 13.52 -2.18
CA VAL A 51 -11.67 13.10 -1.94
C VAL A 51 -12.34 12.82 -3.28
N ALA A 52 -13.02 11.68 -3.41
CA ALA A 52 -13.67 11.24 -4.64
C ALA A 52 -15.14 10.87 -4.40
N ASP A 53 -15.93 10.92 -5.48
CA ASP A 53 -17.33 10.50 -5.53
C ASP A 53 -18.18 11.10 -4.40
N GLY A 54 -18.07 12.42 -4.21
CA GLY A 54 -18.84 13.15 -3.20
C GLY A 54 -18.58 12.68 -1.77
N GLY A 55 -17.34 12.29 -1.45
CA GLY A 55 -16.96 11.80 -0.13
C GLY A 55 -17.15 10.29 0.05
N SER A 56 -17.50 9.55 -1.00
CA SER A 56 -17.59 8.08 -0.91
C SER A 56 -16.22 7.42 -0.73
N PHE A 57 -15.16 8.04 -1.25
CA PHE A 57 -13.79 7.57 -1.09
C PHE A 57 -12.84 8.69 -0.70
N VAL A 58 -11.94 8.39 0.23
CA VAL A 58 -10.85 9.28 0.66
C VAL A 58 -9.52 8.56 0.42
N THR A 59 -8.61 9.20 -0.32
CA THR A 59 -7.23 8.74 -0.47
C THR A 59 -6.33 9.56 0.46
N LEU A 60 -5.42 8.88 1.17
CA LEU A 60 -4.43 9.53 2.05
C LEU A 60 -3.06 9.59 1.37
N GLU A 61 -2.13 10.34 1.95
CA GLU A 61 -0.79 10.59 1.37
C GLU A 61 0.07 9.32 1.21
N ASP A 62 -0.16 8.29 2.02
CA ASP A 62 0.49 6.98 1.93
C ASP A 62 -0.11 6.08 0.82
N GLY A 63 -1.02 6.65 0.03
CA GLY A 63 -1.74 6.00 -1.05
C GLY A 63 -2.88 5.09 -0.59
N SER A 64 -3.15 4.95 0.71
CA SER A 64 -4.31 4.17 1.17
C SER A 64 -5.62 4.81 0.71
N VAL A 65 -6.57 3.98 0.28
CA VAL A 65 -7.90 4.39 -0.18
C VAL A 65 -8.94 3.81 0.77
N TRP A 66 -9.78 4.69 1.30
CA TRP A 66 -10.78 4.39 2.31
C TRP A 66 -12.17 4.64 1.76
N GLU A 67 -13.01 3.61 1.81
CA GLU A 67 -14.44 3.78 1.52
C GLU A 67 -15.13 4.31 2.76
N ILE A 68 -15.94 5.35 2.61
CA ILE A 68 -16.67 6.01 3.69
C ILE A 68 -18.08 5.43 3.79
N ARG A 69 -18.48 5.11 5.03
CA ARG A 69 -19.83 4.62 5.34
C ARG A 69 -20.85 5.69 4.96
N LEU A 70 -21.95 5.25 4.35
CA LEU A 70 -22.92 6.11 3.67
C LEU A 70 -23.40 7.32 4.49
N PRO A 71 -23.73 7.21 5.80
CA PRO A 71 -24.20 8.36 6.58
C PRO A 71 -23.18 9.48 6.76
N GLN A 72 -21.87 9.20 6.68
CA GLN A 72 -20.81 10.20 6.89
C GLN A 72 -20.19 10.73 5.60
N ARG A 73 -20.64 10.27 4.42
CA ARG A 73 -20.13 10.76 3.13
C ARG A 73 -20.26 12.27 2.96
N PRO A 74 -21.36 12.94 3.36
CA PRO A 74 -21.45 14.41 3.28
C PRO A 74 -20.39 15.13 4.14
N VAL A 75 -19.99 14.54 5.27
CA VAL A 75 -18.91 15.07 6.12
C VAL A 75 -17.58 14.91 5.40
N ALA A 76 -17.27 13.71 4.91
CA ALA A 76 -16.03 13.46 4.16
C ALA A 76 -15.93 14.28 2.86
N ALA A 77 -17.07 14.63 2.26
CA ALA A 77 -17.12 15.47 1.05
C ALA A 77 -16.62 16.90 1.27
N SER A 78 -16.62 17.40 2.51
CA SER A 78 -16.12 18.73 2.86
C SER A 78 -14.60 18.77 3.05
N TRP A 79 -13.97 17.60 3.17
CA TRP A 79 -12.53 17.48 3.35
C TRP A 79 -11.79 17.84 2.08
N GLN A 80 -10.58 18.38 2.23
CA GLN A 80 -9.76 18.89 1.15
C GLN A 80 -8.38 18.23 1.18
N PRO A 81 -7.71 18.11 0.01
CA PRO A 81 -6.31 17.73 -0.01
C PRO A 81 -5.47 18.65 0.89
N GLY A 82 -4.63 18.08 1.74
CA GLY A 82 -3.88 18.81 2.76
C GLY A 82 -4.48 18.74 4.17
N ASP A 83 -5.74 18.32 4.32
CA ASP A 83 -6.33 18.13 5.65
C ASP A 83 -5.68 16.94 6.37
N LEU A 84 -5.26 17.15 7.62
CA LEU A 84 -4.77 16.07 8.47
C LEU A 84 -5.96 15.30 9.07
N VAL A 85 -5.97 13.98 8.90
CA VAL A 85 -6.95 13.09 9.51
C VAL A 85 -6.27 12.06 10.39
N GLU A 86 -6.80 11.86 11.60
CA GLU A 86 -6.38 10.80 12.50
C GLU A 86 -7.07 9.49 12.13
N LEU A 87 -6.37 8.35 12.31
CA LEU A 87 -6.92 7.02 12.08
C LEU A 87 -7.02 6.26 13.40
N ARG A 88 -8.19 5.70 13.68
CA ARG A 88 -8.46 4.96 14.92
C ARG A 88 -9.31 3.72 14.64
N GLN A 89 -9.12 2.64 15.38
CA GLN A 89 -10.06 1.51 15.35
C GLN A 89 -11.34 1.84 16.11
N VAL A 90 -12.47 1.35 15.62
CA VAL A 90 -13.79 1.42 16.25
C VAL A 90 -14.10 0.07 16.91
N HIS A 91 -14.52 0.08 18.17
CA HIS A 91 -14.79 -1.13 18.95
C HIS A 91 -16.06 -1.89 18.54
N ALA A 92 -17.02 -1.23 17.87
CA ALA A 92 -18.29 -1.82 17.44
C ALA A 92 -18.60 -1.41 15.99
N PRO A 93 -17.88 -1.97 15.01
CA PRO A 93 -18.05 -1.59 13.61
C PRO A 93 -19.43 -2.01 13.07
N VAL A 94 -20.00 -1.17 12.21
CA VAL A 94 -21.19 -1.50 11.41
C VAL A 94 -20.75 -1.80 10.00
N ASP A 95 -21.30 -2.85 9.38
CA ASP A 95 -21.06 -3.21 7.97
C ASP A 95 -19.59 -3.24 7.54
N ARG A 96 -18.71 -3.59 8.49
CA ARG A 96 -17.26 -3.74 8.29
C ARG A 96 -16.55 -2.40 8.04
N PHE A 97 -17.06 -1.33 8.65
CA PHE A 97 -16.42 -0.02 8.74
C PHE A 97 -15.75 0.14 10.11
N GLU A 98 -14.58 -0.50 10.26
CA GLU A 98 -13.86 -0.57 11.54
C GLU A 98 -12.87 0.57 11.81
N ILE A 99 -12.64 1.47 10.85
CA ILE A 99 -11.70 2.57 11.02
C ILE A 99 -12.46 3.89 11.11
N LEU A 100 -12.11 4.73 12.07
CA LEU A 100 -12.58 6.11 12.18
C LEU A 100 -11.49 7.03 11.60
N LEU A 101 -11.84 7.79 10.57
CA LEU A 101 -11.05 8.94 10.13
C LEU A 101 -11.62 10.18 10.82
N ALA A 102 -10.77 10.95 11.49
CA ALA A 102 -11.18 12.14 12.23
C ALA A 102 -10.37 13.38 11.82
N LYS A 103 -11.05 14.40 11.30
CA LYS A 103 -10.52 15.74 11.07
C LYS A 103 -10.90 16.63 12.26
N GLY A 104 -10.07 16.61 13.30
CA GLY A 104 -10.38 17.27 14.56
C GLY A 104 -11.54 16.61 15.32
N ASP A 105 -12.28 17.40 16.11
CA ASP A 105 -13.22 16.84 17.08
C ASP A 105 -14.59 16.48 16.49
N THR A 106 -15.08 17.20 15.50
CA THR A 106 -16.47 17.07 15.01
C THR A 106 -16.57 16.29 13.70
N ASP A 107 -15.55 16.38 12.86
CA ASP A 107 -15.63 15.88 11.49
C ASP A 107 -15.05 14.48 11.45
N ARG A 108 -15.94 13.48 11.52
CA ARG A 108 -15.56 12.08 11.64
C ARG A 108 -16.32 11.22 10.65
N ALA A 109 -15.65 10.21 10.11
CA ALA A 109 -16.24 9.27 9.18
C ALA A 109 -15.74 7.85 9.48
N GLU A 110 -16.68 6.91 9.58
CA GLU A 110 -16.34 5.50 9.66
C GLU A 110 -16.01 5.01 8.25
N ALA A 111 -14.97 4.18 8.16
CA ALA A 111 -14.35 3.79 6.94
C ALA A 111 -13.85 2.36 6.99
N ARG A 112 -13.65 1.81 5.80
CA ARG A 112 -12.96 0.54 5.59
C ARG A 112 -11.93 0.68 4.50
N LEU A 113 -10.86 -0.10 4.60
CA LEU A 113 -9.81 -0.08 3.58
C LEU A 113 -10.36 -0.66 2.27
N ALA A 114 -10.42 0.19 1.24
CA ALA A 114 -10.90 -0.18 -0.09
C ALA A 114 -9.75 -0.58 -1.03
N GLY A 115 -8.52 -0.16 -0.74
CA GLY A 115 -7.34 -0.50 -1.53
C GLY A 115 -6.18 0.47 -1.29
N ARG A 116 -5.21 0.45 -2.20
CA ARG A 116 -4.10 1.42 -2.23
C ARG A 116 -3.81 1.86 -3.65
N LYS A 117 -3.57 3.15 -3.86
CA LYS A 117 -2.98 3.71 -5.08
C LYS A 117 -1.46 3.60 -5.02
N ARG A 118 -0.82 3.48 -6.18
CA ARG A 118 0.64 3.56 -6.24
C ARG A 118 1.06 5.00 -5.98
N VAL A 119 1.86 5.22 -4.95
CA VAL A 119 2.52 6.51 -4.72
C VAL A 119 3.79 6.54 -5.58
N ALA A 120 3.90 7.55 -6.44
CA ALA A 120 5.10 7.77 -7.26
C ALA A 120 6.30 7.99 -6.32
N GLY A 121 7.26 7.07 -6.33
CA GLY A 121 8.38 7.05 -5.36
C GLY A 121 8.53 5.73 -4.60
N SER A 122 7.54 4.83 -4.65
CA SER A 122 7.65 3.46 -4.10
C SER A 122 8.39 2.47 -5.03
N SER A 123 8.88 2.95 -6.17
CA SER A 123 9.79 2.22 -7.06
C SER A 123 11.23 2.62 -6.74
N GLY A 124 11.80 2.01 -5.69
CA GLY A 124 13.20 2.24 -5.36
C GLY A 124 13.54 2.03 -3.89
N GLN A 125 13.51 0.78 -3.43
CA GLN A 125 14.48 0.31 -2.44
C GLN A 125 14.76 -1.17 -2.71
N GLN A 126 15.63 -1.30 -3.72
CA GLN A 126 16.71 -2.25 -3.98
C GLN A 126 16.91 -3.40 -2.99
#